data_AF-A0A2Z3KCU6-F1
#
_entry.id   AF-A0A2Z3KCU6-F1
#
_cell.length_a   1.000
_cell.length_b   1.000
_cell.length_c   1.000
_cell.angle_alpha   90.00
_cell.angle_beta   90.00
_cell.angle_gamma   90.00
#
_symmetry.space_group_name_H-M   'P 1'
#
loop_
_entity.id
_entity.type
_entity.pdbx_description
1 polymer ?
#
loop_
_entity_poly.entity_id
_entity_poly.type
_entity_poly.pdbx_seq_one_letter_code
_entity_poly.pdbx_strand_id
1 'polypeptide(L)'
;MLYYIWLKFNYTLSSYEMQYYFKNITIKTKSRILLSRVNNSTIFKFIFIGKIIVFLIKVYKLKRNRKMKKTMSKIIVALLLIFSVFADCITLKVNAATPNFGASIYYSFDGNNYKNIPWNSITDINLRTTSTVYVQTRLAATSDGTLTNNLWTSIINSDASGNEWFTFADYPKVAGSSELFPLLKMTYTTDGTNYSDSKPPLSNLKGVKVTLNGTLSSPESDGTSPFVTVTAPLIPKADYIINSGMINQTMFPIRGEYSLFYSWSIQEWFYSMSPSMNMGQFRFLNPTVGGDVTAKYVDTDGNKISDDVVKSGNVGDAYTTEQKTIAGYTFKEVQGSATGTFTDQAQTVTYVYTKDAIAGGDVTAKYVDTDGNMISDDVVKSGNVGDSYTTEQKTIAGYTFKEVQGSATGTFTDQAQTVTYVYTKDAIAGGDVTAKYVDTDGNMISDDVVKSGNVGDSYTTEQKTIAGYTFKEVQGSATGTFTDQAQTVTYVYTKDAIAGGDVTAKYVDTDGNKISDDVVKSGNVGDSYTAEQKTIAGYTFKEVQGSATGTFTDQAQTVTYIYTKNNVTPSTKPNDHSDAPESSKGNGNKNNSTLEKKNTLPQTGDDKGLSMIEMISGLFLIFGTIVMILFKRKRQD
;
A
#
# COMPACT_ATOMS: atom_id res chain seq x y z
N MET A 1 82.96 -9.10 -28.50
CA MET A 1 83.28 -9.15 -27.05
C MET A 1 84.37 -8.15 -26.64
N LEU A 2 85.65 -8.31 -27.02
CA LEU A 2 86.73 -7.39 -26.61
C LEU A 2 86.51 -5.92 -27.04
N TYR A 3 85.97 -5.66 -28.23
CA TYR A 3 85.58 -4.31 -28.67
C TYR A 3 84.42 -3.71 -27.86
N TYR A 4 83.51 -4.55 -27.36
CA TYR A 4 82.37 -4.15 -26.51
C TYR A 4 82.84 -3.78 -25.09
N ILE A 5 83.83 -4.51 -24.57
CA ILE A 5 84.54 -4.17 -23.33
C ILE A 5 85.30 -2.85 -23.49
N TRP A 6 85.93 -2.62 -24.65
CA TRP A 6 86.65 -1.37 -24.96
C TRP A 6 85.70 -0.15 -25.06
N LEU A 7 84.52 -0.30 -25.67
CA LEU A 7 83.50 0.76 -25.68
C LEU A 7 82.98 1.08 -24.27
N LYS A 8 82.68 0.06 -23.44
CA LYS A 8 82.27 0.28 -22.04
C LYS A 8 83.37 0.92 -21.18
N PHE A 9 84.65 0.69 -21.50
CA PHE A 9 85.77 1.31 -20.76
C PHE A 9 85.97 2.80 -21.10
N ASN A 10 85.68 3.21 -22.33
CA ASN A 10 85.89 4.60 -22.77
C ASN A 10 84.71 5.53 -22.47
N TYR A 11 83.47 5.03 -22.41
CA TYR A 11 82.29 5.86 -22.14
C TYR A 11 82.02 6.12 -20.65
N THR A 12 82.63 5.37 -19.74
CA THR A 12 82.22 5.35 -18.31
C THR A 12 83.30 5.86 -17.34
N LEU A 13 84.36 6.52 -17.81
CA LEU A 13 85.32 7.20 -16.93
C LEU A 13 85.84 8.49 -17.57
N SER A 14 85.16 9.59 -17.25
CA SER A 14 85.79 10.91 -17.30
C SER A 14 87.05 10.90 -16.43
N SER A 15 88.13 11.53 -16.90
CA SER A 15 89.41 11.62 -16.17
C SER A 15 89.30 12.34 -14.82
N TYR A 16 88.18 13.03 -14.57
CA TYR A 16 87.84 13.67 -13.32
C TYR A 16 87.53 12.66 -12.19
N GLU A 17 86.78 11.59 -12.47
CA GLU A 17 86.32 10.65 -11.43
C GLU A 17 87.46 9.81 -10.85
N MET A 18 88.41 9.39 -11.68
CA MET A 18 89.61 8.69 -11.22
C MET A 18 90.50 9.58 -10.33
N GLN A 19 90.61 10.88 -10.60
CA GLN A 19 91.32 11.78 -9.67
C GLN A 19 90.58 11.95 -8.35
N TYR A 20 89.24 12.00 -8.38
CA TYR A 20 88.42 12.09 -7.17
C TYR A 20 88.54 10.84 -6.28
N TYR A 21 88.45 9.65 -6.89
CA TYR A 21 88.60 8.36 -6.19
C TYR A 21 90.00 8.21 -5.55
N PHE A 22 91.08 8.57 -6.25
CA PHE A 22 92.43 8.41 -5.70
C PHE A 22 92.82 9.48 -4.66
N LYS A 23 92.27 10.69 -4.72
CA LYS A 23 92.59 11.77 -3.76
C LYS A 23 92.05 11.48 -2.36
N ASN A 24 90.92 10.79 -2.26
CA ASN A 24 90.24 10.46 -1.00
C ASN A 24 90.73 9.16 -0.32
N ILE A 25 91.64 8.38 -0.93
CA ILE A 25 92.31 7.23 -0.29
C ILE A 25 93.48 7.71 0.64
N THR A 26 93.42 8.95 1.11
CA THR A 26 94.28 9.46 2.19
C THR A 26 93.51 9.38 3.51
N ILE A 27 93.30 8.15 4.01
CA ILE A 27 92.63 7.91 5.29
C ILE A 27 93.47 8.55 6.41
N LYS A 28 93.03 9.71 6.91
CA LYS A 28 93.57 10.28 8.15
C LYS A 28 93.31 9.31 9.30
N THR A 29 94.37 9.00 10.04
CA THR A 29 94.45 7.91 11.02
C THR A 29 93.60 8.12 12.28
N LYS A 30 92.26 8.01 12.19
CA LYS A 30 91.36 8.02 13.36
C LYS A 30 90.24 6.98 13.41
N SER A 31 90.06 6.13 12.39
CA SER A 31 89.03 5.08 12.38
C SER A 31 89.61 3.68 12.67
N ARG A 32 90.05 3.42 13.92
CA ARG A 32 90.58 2.10 14.32
C ARG A 32 89.51 0.98 14.43
N ILE A 33 88.22 1.33 14.43
CA ILE A 33 87.15 0.39 14.84
C ILE A 33 86.68 -0.51 13.67
N LEU A 34 86.59 -0.01 12.43
CA LEU A 34 86.13 -0.81 11.28
C LEU A 34 87.15 -1.87 10.79
N LEU A 35 88.43 -1.72 11.15
CA LEU A 35 89.51 -2.64 10.77
C LEU A 35 89.63 -3.88 11.69
N SER A 36 88.74 -4.02 12.68
CA SER A 36 88.77 -5.14 13.64
C SER A 36 88.08 -6.42 13.16
N ARG A 37 87.15 -6.34 12.20
CA ARG A 37 86.30 -7.47 11.75
C ARG A 37 86.61 -8.01 10.35
N VAL A 38 87.54 -7.41 9.62
CA VAL A 38 88.14 -8.01 8.42
C VAL A 38 89.57 -8.38 8.76
N ASN A 39 89.96 -9.65 8.54
CA ASN A 39 91.30 -10.13 8.86
C ASN A 39 92.36 -9.19 8.25
N ASN A 40 93.11 -8.50 9.13
CA ASN A 40 93.90 -7.31 8.78
C ASN A 40 94.96 -7.62 7.68
N SER A 41 95.40 -8.88 7.63
CA SER A 41 96.25 -9.43 6.56
C SER A 41 95.65 -9.26 5.15
N THR A 42 94.34 -9.41 4.98
CA THR A 42 93.65 -9.41 3.68
C THR A 42 93.54 -8.00 3.10
N ILE A 43 93.22 -7.00 3.92
CA ILE A 43 93.17 -5.60 3.48
C ILE A 43 94.58 -5.08 3.14
N PHE A 44 95.59 -5.42 3.96
CA PHE A 44 96.99 -5.10 3.64
C PHE A 44 97.44 -5.74 2.32
N LYS A 45 97.09 -7.01 2.07
CA LYS A 45 97.36 -7.69 0.79
C LYS A 45 96.67 -6.98 -0.39
N PHE A 46 95.41 -6.57 -0.25
CA PHE A 46 94.67 -5.85 -1.29
C PHE A 46 95.33 -4.50 -1.65
N ILE A 47 95.66 -3.68 -0.65
CA ILE A 47 96.35 -2.39 -0.85
C ILE A 47 97.75 -2.59 -1.47
N PHE A 48 98.47 -3.64 -1.06
CA PHE A 48 99.78 -4.00 -1.59
C PHE A 48 99.72 -4.42 -3.06
N ILE A 49 98.76 -5.28 -3.43
CA ILE A 49 98.51 -5.69 -4.83
C ILE A 49 98.13 -4.47 -5.69
N GLY A 50 97.26 -3.58 -5.21
CA GLY A 50 96.90 -2.35 -5.91
C GLY A 50 98.11 -1.44 -6.20
N LYS A 51 99.01 -1.28 -5.21
CA LYS A 51 100.28 -0.53 -5.40
C LYS A 51 101.20 -1.20 -6.41
N ILE A 52 101.29 -2.54 -6.42
CA ILE A 52 102.07 -3.30 -7.41
C ILE A 52 101.50 -3.11 -8.82
N ILE A 53 100.19 -3.16 -9.00
CA ILE A 53 99.53 -2.93 -10.31
C ILE A 53 99.87 -1.53 -10.84
N VAL A 54 99.75 -0.49 -10.01
CA VAL A 54 100.09 0.91 -10.40
C VAL A 54 101.58 1.05 -10.76
N PHE A 55 102.48 0.41 -10.00
CA PHE A 55 103.91 0.40 -10.29
C PHE A 55 104.22 -0.30 -11.63
N LEU A 56 103.64 -1.48 -11.86
CA LEU A 56 103.81 -2.23 -13.11
C LEU A 56 103.25 -1.46 -14.32
N ILE A 57 102.13 -0.74 -14.18
CA ILE A 57 101.58 0.12 -15.24
C ILE A 57 102.54 1.29 -15.55
N LYS A 58 103.16 1.92 -14.55
CA LYS A 58 104.20 2.95 -14.77
C LYS A 58 105.41 2.38 -15.52
N VAL A 59 105.93 1.23 -15.08
CA VAL A 59 107.07 0.55 -15.74
C VAL A 59 106.72 0.08 -17.17
N TYR A 60 105.48 -0.38 -17.39
CA TYR A 60 104.98 -0.74 -18.72
C TYR A 60 104.98 0.46 -19.66
N LYS A 61 104.53 1.65 -19.21
CA LYS A 61 104.54 2.86 -20.04
C LYS A 61 105.96 3.25 -20.48
N LEU A 62 106.96 3.09 -19.60
CA LEU A 62 108.35 3.53 -19.83
C LEU A 62 109.19 2.61 -20.74
N LYS A 63 108.90 1.30 -20.86
CA LYS A 63 109.73 0.37 -21.65
C LYS A 63 109.46 0.44 -23.17
N ARG A 64 110.53 0.47 -23.99
CA ARG A 64 110.46 0.36 -25.48
C ARG A 64 110.43 -1.08 -26.02
N ASN A 65 110.91 -2.09 -25.28
CA ASN A 65 111.00 -3.48 -25.78
C ASN A 65 109.62 -4.17 -25.90
N ARG A 66 109.27 -4.59 -27.13
CA ARG A 66 107.97 -5.16 -27.51
C ARG A 66 107.67 -6.53 -26.87
N LYS A 67 108.68 -7.41 -26.71
CA LYS A 67 108.53 -8.72 -26.03
C LYS A 67 108.21 -8.52 -24.54
N MET A 68 108.98 -7.68 -23.84
CA MET A 68 108.73 -7.37 -22.43
C MET A 68 107.38 -6.69 -22.18
N LYS A 69 106.95 -5.77 -23.07
CA LYS A 69 105.59 -5.18 -22.97
C LYS A 69 104.50 -6.25 -23.05
N LYS A 70 104.62 -7.24 -23.95
CA LYS A 70 103.64 -8.33 -24.07
C LYS A 70 103.58 -9.20 -22.80
N THR A 71 104.71 -9.52 -22.19
CA THR A 71 104.76 -10.26 -20.91
C THR A 71 104.20 -9.44 -19.75
N MET A 72 104.60 -8.17 -19.60
CA MET A 72 104.08 -7.29 -18.54
C MET A 72 102.57 -7.05 -18.67
N SER A 73 102.05 -6.90 -19.89
CA SER A 73 100.61 -6.73 -20.11
C SER A 73 99.82 -7.94 -19.60
N LYS A 74 100.30 -9.17 -19.84
CA LYS A 74 99.69 -10.39 -19.27
C LYS A 74 99.71 -10.40 -17.73
N ILE A 75 100.82 -10.00 -17.11
CA ILE A 75 100.95 -9.94 -15.64
C ILE A 75 99.99 -8.88 -15.06
N ILE A 76 99.90 -7.70 -15.68
CA ILE A 76 98.99 -6.63 -15.27
C ILE A 76 97.52 -7.10 -15.38
N VAL A 77 97.13 -7.73 -16.49
CA VAL A 77 95.77 -8.27 -16.67
C VAL A 77 95.45 -9.38 -15.66
N ALA A 78 96.38 -10.30 -15.40
CA ALA A 78 96.20 -11.34 -14.39
C ALA A 78 96.03 -10.75 -12.97
N LEU A 79 96.84 -9.76 -12.61
CA LEU A 79 96.71 -9.07 -11.32
C LEU A 79 95.42 -8.25 -11.22
N LEU A 80 94.96 -7.63 -12.31
CA LEU A 80 93.67 -6.92 -12.34
C LEU A 80 92.47 -7.87 -12.16
N LEU A 81 92.51 -9.07 -12.74
CA LEU A 81 91.48 -10.10 -12.54
C LEU A 81 91.47 -10.64 -11.09
N ILE A 82 92.65 -10.85 -10.50
CA ILE A 82 92.75 -11.21 -9.07
C ILE A 82 92.21 -10.07 -8.20
N PHE A 83 92.53 -8.81 -8.55
CA PHE A 83 92.07 -7.63 -7.83
C PHE A 83 90.54 -7.45 -7.93
N SER A 84 89.91 -7.75 -9.08
CA SER A 84 88.44 -7.71 -9.18
C SER A 84 87.78 -8.79 -8.33
N VAL A 85 88.28 -10.03 -8.36
CA VAL A 85 87.71 -11.12 -7.52
C VAL A 85 87.85 -10.81 -6.02
N PHE A 86 88.96 -10.20 -5.58
CA PHE A 86 89.07 -9.73 -4.19
C PHE A 86 88.13 -8.55 -3.88
N ALA A 87 87.90 -7.64 -4.83
CA ALA A 87 86.95 -6.55 -4.67
C ALA A 87 85.51 -7.07 -4.56
N ASP A 88 85.10 -8.03 -5.39
CA ASP A 88 83.78 -8.67 -5.33
C ASP A 88 83.58 -9.40 -4.00
N CYS A 89 84.61 -10.10 -3.50
CA CYS A 89 84.57 -10.82 -2.23
C CYS A 89 84.51 -9.88 -1.00
N ILE A 90 85.11 -8.69 -1.08
CA ILE A 90 84.93 -7.62 -0.09
C ILE A 90 83.51 -7.05 -0.18
N THR A 91 83.02 -6.77 -1.40
CA THR A 91 81.68 -6.23 -1.65
C THR A 91 80.58 -7.16 -1.12
N LEU A 92 80.69 -8.49 -1.32
CA LEU A 92 79.76 -9.46 -0.74
C LEU A 92 79.74 -9.42 0.80
N LYS A 93 80.91 -9.25 1.45
CA LYS A 93 80.98 -9.16 2.92
C LYS A 93 80.48 -7.82 3.48
N VAL A 94 80.53 -6.75 2.69
CA VAL A 94 79.89 -5.47 3.04
C VAL A 94 78.38 -5.58 2.91
N ASN A 95 77.87 -6.20 1.83
CA ASN A 95 76.43 -6.42 1.63
C ASN A 95 75.82 -7.39 2.67
N ALA A 96 76.56 -8.39 3.14
CA ALA A 96 76.13 -9.27 4.24
C ALA A 96 76.12 -8.57 5.63
N ALA A 97 76.58 -7.32 5.70
CA ALA A 97 76.67 -6.51 6.91
C ALA A 97 76.06 -5.10 6.70
N THR A 98 75.07 -4.95 5.82
CA THR A 98 74.20 -3.77 5.78
C THR A 98 73.08 -3.91 6.81
N PRO A 99 73.12 -3.22 7.96
CA PRO A 99 71.99 -3.19 8.88
C PRO A 99 70.77 -2.53 8.20
N ASN A 100 69.60 -3.13 8.37
CA ASN A 100 68.31 -2.61 7.92
C ASN A 100 67.94 -1.34 8.72
N PHE A 101 68.49 -0.19 8.34
CA PHE A 101 68.13 1.11 8.89
C PHE A 101 67.26 1.89 7.91
N GLY A 102 65.98 2.05 8.26
CA GLY A 102 65.08 2.97 7.58
C GLY A 102 64.70 4.13 8.51
N ALA A 103 65.37 5.28 8.35
CA ALA A 103 64.81 6.53 8.85
C ALA A 103 63.55 6.83 8.04
N SER A 104 62.40 6.54 8.64
CA SER A 104 61.10 6.59 7.97
C SER A 104 60.37 7.87 8.39
N ILE A 105 59.82 8.56 7.40
CA ILE A 105 58.87 9.65 7.61
C ILE A 105 57.48 9.03 7.62
N TYR A 106 56.73 9.32 8.68
CA TYR A 106 55.33 8.98 8.84
C TYR A 106 54.50 10.25 8.90
N TYR A 107 53.22 10.16 8.54
CA TYR A 107 52.27 11.25 8.67
C TYR A 107 50.96 10.78 9.31
N SER A 108 50.24 11.71 9.92
CA SER A 108 48.85 11.53 10.36
C SER A 108 48.08 12.86 10.22
N PHE A 109 46.77 12.78 10.03
CA PHE A 109 45.85 13.93 10.10
C PHE A 109 45.06 13.99 11.42
N ASP A 110 45.17 12.96 12.27
CA ASP A 110 44.46 12.82 13.55
C ASP A 110 45.38 12.79 14.78
N GLY A 111 46.70 12.81 14.57
CA GLY A 111 47.73 12.75 15.60
C GLY A 111 48.01 11.36 16.18
N ASN A 112 47.25 10.33 15.79
CA ASN A 112 47.30 8.97 16.35
C ASN A 112 47.69 7.90 15.32
N ASN A 113 47.06 7.90 14.14
CA ASN A 113 47.20 6.87 13.11
C ASN A 113 48.32 7.20 12.11
N TYR A 114 49.57 7.02 12.54
CA TYR A 114 50.76 7.31 11.71
C TYR A 114 50.94 6.31 10.57
N LYS A 115 50.84 6.80 9.33
CA LYS A 115 51.08 6.04 8.10
C LYS A 115 52.49 6.33 7.60
N ASN A 116 53.24 5.29 7.25
CA ASN A 116 54.46 5.46 6.45
C ASN A 116 54.07 6.01 5.07
N ILE A 117 54.90 6.84 4.43
CA ILE A 117 54.66 7.32 3.06
C ILE A 117 55.37 6.37 2.07
N PRO A 118 54.67 5.47 1.35
CA PRO A 118 55.34 4.47 0.53
C PRO A 118 56.08 5.09 -0.67
N TRP A 119 57.10 4.40 -1.18
CA TRP A 119 57.80 4.76 -2.42
C TRP A 119 56.81 4.96 -3.57
N ASN A 120 57.04 6.00 -4.39
CA ASN A 120 56.20 6.35 -5.54
C ASN A 120 54.69 6.54 -5.22
N SER A 121 54.33 6.87 -3.97
CA SER A 121 52.96 7.24 -3.58
C SER A 121 52.75 8.75 -3.53
N ILE A 122 51.47 9.18 -3.56
CA ILE A 122 51.06 10.57 -3.36
C ILE A 122 50.10 10.60 -2.16
N THR A 123 50.36 11.51 -1.22
CA THR A 123 49.50 11.81 -0.08
C THR A 123 48.83 13.16 -0.29
N ASP A 124 47.50 13.15 -0.45
CA ASP A 124 46.74 14.36 -0.64
C ASP A 124 46.45 15.08 0.68
N ILE A 125 46.70 16.39 0.71
CA ILE A 125 46.36 17.31 1.82
C ILE A 125 45.27 18.24 1.31
N ASN A 126 44.03 18.03 1.76
CA ASN A 126 42.91 18.91 1.42
C ASN A 126 42.93 20.15 2.33
N LEU A 127 43.21 21.32 1.76
CA LEU A 127 43.37 22.58 2.49
C LEU A 127 42.08 23.09 3.15
N ARG A 128 40.90 22.58 2.77
CA ARG A 128 39.62 22.97 3.40
C ARG A 128 39.27 22.14 4.63
N THR A 129 39.75 20.91 4.72
CA THR A 129 39.38 19.96 5.80
C THR A 129 40.55 19.58 6.70
N THR A 130 41.80 19.76 6.25
CA THR A 130 43.00 19.39 7.02
C THR A 130 43.47 20.56 7.88
N SER A 131 43.11 20.55 9.16
CA SER A 131 43.56 21.56 10.13
C SER A 131 45.01 21.38 10.58
N THR A 132 45.52 20.14 10.66
CA THR A 132 46.89 19.84 11.08
C THR A 132 47.38 18.54 10.42
N VAL A 133 48.66 18.53 10.05
CA VAL A 133 49.41 17.37 9.58
C VAL A 133 50.50 17.08 10.61
N TYR A 134 50.44 15.90 11.22
CA TYR A 134 51.47 15.42 12.15
C TYR A 134 52.52 14.66 11.36
N VAL A 135 53.75 15.15 11.33
CA VAL A 135 54.87 14.47 10.64
C VAL A 135 55.86 13.94 11.66
N GLN A 136 56.19 12.66 11.53
CA GLN A 136 57.01 11.93 12.48
C GLN A 136 58.23 11.31 11.79
N THR A 137 59.42 11.50 12.34
CA THR A 137 60.61 10.69 11.99
C THR A 137 60.84 9.62 13.05
N ARG A 138 61.37 8.47 12.65
CA ARG A 138 61.77 7.38 13.56
C ARG A 138 63.24 6.99 13.35
N LEU A 139 63.99 6.99 14.45
CA LEU A 139 65.26 6.26 14.59
C LEU A 139 64.98 4.93 15.30
N ALA A 140 65.55 3.83 14.83
CA ALA A 140 65.48 2.52 15.45
C ALA A 140 66.87 1.87 15.45
N ALA A 141 67.12 0.97 16.39
CA ALA A 141 68.38 0.23 16.53
C ALA A 141 68.76 -0.57 15.27
N THR A 142 70.06 -0.90 15.16
CA THR A 142 70.58 -1.75 14.06
C THR A 142 70.07 -3.20 14.20
N SER A 143 70.35 -4.07 13.22
CA SER A 143 70.13 -5.52 13.33
C SER A 143 70.91 -6.21 14.49
N ASP A 144 71.90 -5.54 15.09
CA ASP A 144 72.54 -5.95 16.35
C ASP A 144 71.85 -5.35 17.60
N GLY A 145 70.70 -4.70 17.42
CA GLY A 145 69.87 -4.11 18.46
C GLY A 145 70.47 -2.88 19.15
N THR A 146 71.58 -2.31 18.66
CA THR A 146 72.23 -1.17 19.33
C THR A 146 71.86 0.17 18.70
N LEU A 147 71.58 1.20 19.51
CA LEU A 147 71.64 2.61 19.14
C LEU A 147 72.94 3.20 19.69
N THR A 148 73.76 3.81 18.84
CA THR A 148 75.11 4.27 19.19
C THR A 148 75.22 5.78 19.38
N ASN A 149 76.24 6.21 20.12
CA ASN A 149 76.49 7.62 20.43
C ASN A 149 76.71 8.50 19.18
N ASN A 150 76.20 9.72 19.23
CA ASN A 150 76.14 10.74 18.17
C ASN A 150 75.18 10.43 17.01
N LEU A 151 74.28 9.45 17.15
CA LEU A 151 73.15 9.32 16.23
C LEU A 151 72.20 10.50 16.38
N TRP A 152 71.64 10.99 15.27
CA TRP A 152 70.67 12.09 15.30
C TRP A 152 69.63 12.01 14.18
N THR A 153 68.49 12.65 14.39
CA THR A 153 67.45 12.90 13.37
C THR A 153 66.94 14.34 13.47
N SER A 154 66.51 14.93 12.37
CA SER A 154 65.87 16.24 12.32
C SER A 154 64.54 16.22 11.57
N ILE A 155 63.71 17.23 11.86
CA ILE A 155 62.55 17.64 11.05
C ILE A 155 62.72 19.14 10.79
N ILE A 156 62.72 19.51 9.51
CA ILE A 156 62.84 20.90 9.04
C ILE A 156 61.63 21.19 8.16
N ASN A 157 60.81 22.16 8.57
CA ASN A 157 59.62 22.62 7.88
C ASN A 157 59.97 23.52 6.68
N SER A 158 60.68 22.96 5.70
CA SER A 158 60.95 23.62 4.43
C SER A 158 61.23 22.62 3.31
N ASP A 159 60.90 22.97 2.07
CA ASP A 159 61.22 22.19 0.88
C ASP A 159 62.68 22.31 0.41
N ALA A 160 62.97 21.70 -0.75
CA ALA A 160 64.23 21.70 -1.49
C ALA A 160 64.83 23.10 -1.74
N SER A 161 64.00 24.12 -1.90
CA SER A 161 64.35 25.51 -2.19
C SER A 161 64.35 26.39 -0.93
N GLY A 162 63.89 25.86 0.20
CA GLY A 162 63.80 26.56 1.48
C GLY A 162 62.43 27.18 1.78
N ASN A 163 61.43 26.95 0.93
CA ASN A 163 60.07 27.47 1.14
C ASN A 163 59.38 26.68 2.26
N GLU A 164 58.64 27.39 3.11
CA GLU A 164 57.96 26.82 4.27
C GLU A 164 56.45 26.70 4.01
N TRP A 165 55.97 25.48 3.75
CA TRP A 165 54.57 25.23 3.38
C TRP A 165 53.61 25.13 4.58
N PHE A 166 54.15 24.95 5.78
CA PHE A 166 53.37 24.88 7.02
C PHE A 166 53.86 25.91 8.06
N THR A 167 53.11 26.07 9.14
CA THR A 167 53.60 26.59 10.43
C THR A 167 53.59 25.47 11.48
N PHE A 168 54.44 25.54 12.51
CA PHE A 168 54.33 24.61 13.64
C PHE A 168 53.10 24.98 14.50
N ALA A 169 52.24 23.99 14.77
CA ALA A 169 51.08 24.14 15.67
C ALA A 169 51.49 24.16 17.15
N ASP A 170 52.52 23.38 17.47
CA ASP A 170 53.16 23.22 18.78
C ASP A 170 54.61 22.78 18.52
N TYR A 171 55.46 22.86 19.55
CA TYR A 171 56.84 22.39 19.44
C TYR A 171 56.88 20.88 19.20
N PRO A 172 57.79 20.39 18.34
CA PRO A 172 57.94 18.96 18.11
C PRO A 172 58.21 18.18 19.40
N LYS A 173 57.57 17.01 19.52
CA LYS A 173 57.61 16.15 20.70
C LYS A 173 58.47 14.92 20.44
N VAL A 174 59.13 14.42 21.48
CA VAL A 174 59.96 13.21 21.42
C VAL A 174 59.28 12.11 22.22
N ALA A 175 59.20 10.92 21.65
CA ALA A 175 58.69 9.72 22.30
C ALA A 175 59.59 8.52 21.93
N GLY A 176 59.54 7.45 22.72
CA GLY A 176 60.40 6.29 22.52
C GLY A 176 60.78 5.63 23.83
N SER A 177 61.82 4.80 23.79
CA SER A 177 62.39 4.06 24.92
C SER A 177 62.69 5.00 26.09
N SER A 178 62.16 4.71 27.28
CA SER A 178 62.26 5.62 28.43
C SER A 178 63.71 5.85 28.89
N GLU A 179 64.54 4.82 28.76
CA GLU A 179 65.98 4.82 29.06
C GLU A 179 66.79 5.78 28.16
N LEU A 180 66.27 6.17 27.00
CA LEU A 180 66.94 7.10 26.09
C LEU A 180 66.75 8.56 26.49
N PHE A 181 65.64 8.95 27.15
CA PHE A 181 65.36 10.38 27.42
C PHE A 181 66.51 11.15 28.11
N PRO A 182 67.24 10.60 29.11
CA PRO A 182 68.39 11.29 29.71
C PRO A 182 69.57 11.51 28.75
N LEU A 183 69.64 10.74 27.66
CA LEU A 183 70.69 10.77 26.65
C LEU A 183 70.29 11.60 25.41
N LEU A 184 69.01 11.98 25.27
CA LEU A 184 68.50 12.73 24.11
C LEU A 184 68.63 14.24 24.32
N LYS A 185 69.36 14.88 23.40
CA LYS A 185 69.48 16.33 23.32
C LYS A 185 68.67 16.86 22.14
N MET A 186 67.57 17.57 22.41
CA MET A 186 66.87 18.36 21.40
C MET A 186 67.56 19.71 21.21
N THR A 187 67.70 20.12 19.96
CA THR A 187 68.19 21.43 19.52
C THR A 187 67.26 21.99 18.45
N TYR A 188 67.16 23.30 18.35
CA TYR A 188 66.21 24.03 17.50
C TYR A 188 66.95 24.81 16.43
N THR A 189 66.35 24.97 15.24
CA THR A 189 66.87 25.82 14.17
C THR A 189 65.81 26.82 13.70
N THR A 190 66.25 28.04 13.38
CA THR A 190 65.44 29.13 12.82
C THR A 190 65.79 29.44 11.36
N ASP A 191 66.88 28.88 10.83
CA ASP A 191 67.34 29.06 9.44
C ASP A 191 67.30 27.76 8.62
N GLY A 192 67.30 26.61 9.30
CA GLY A 192 67.33 25.26 8.73
C GLY A 192 68.71 24.60 8.77
N THR A 193 69.75 25.31 9.22
CA THR A 193 71.16 24.86 9.15
C THR A 193 71.89 24.97 10.48
N ASN A 194 71.70 26.06 11.22
CA ASN A 194 72.32 26.28 12.53
C ASN A 194 71.37 25.83 13.64
N TYR A 195 71.90 25.07 14.60
CA TYR A 195 71.12 24.48 15.68
C TYR A 195 71.58 25.01 17.04
N SER A 196 70.62 25.41 17.88
CA SER A 196 70.83 25.98 19.21
C SER A 196 70.09 25.18 20.27
N ASP A 197 70.62 25.20 21.49
CA ASP A 197 69.95 24.65 22.68
C ASP A 197 68.82 25.57 23.17
N SER A 198 68.87 26.86 22.80
CA SER A 198 67.84 27.83 23.13
C SER A 198 66.58 27.58 22.29
N LYS A 199 65.44 27.50 22.97
CA LYS A 199 64.12 27.31 22.35
C LYS A 199 63.62 28.65 21.77
N PRO A 200 63.55 28.83 20.44
CA PRO A 200 63.06 30.06 19.83
C PRO A 200 61.54 30.19 19.99
N PRO A 201 60.95 31.38 19.78
CA PRO A 201 59.51 31.53 19.61
C PRO A 201 58.98 30.61 18.50
N LEU A 202 57.79 30.04 18.68
CA LEU A 202 57.22 29.04 17.76
C LEU A 202 57.06 29.58 16.33
N SER A 203 56.76 30.87 16.18
CA SER A 203 56.70 31.58 14.89
C SER A 203 58.02 31.60 14.12
N ASN A 204 59.15 31.45 14.82
CA ASN A 204 60.50 31.52 14.26
C ASN A 204 61.13 30.13 14.17
N LEU A 205 60.45 29.09 14.66
CA LEU A 205 60.92 27.72 14.61
C LEU A 205 60.82 27.19 13.17
N LYS A 206 61.97 26.82 12.60
CA LYS A 206 62.04 26.20 11.27
C LYS A 206 62.30 24.70 11.33
N GLY A 207 62.90 24.22 12.41
CA GLY A 207 63.10 22.78 12.62
C GLY A 207 63.67 22.41 13.97
N VAL A 208 63.73 21.11 14.22
CA VAL A 208 64.38 20.51 15.40
C VAL A 208 65.35 19.42 14.96
N LYS A 209 66.37 19.18 15.77
CA LYS A 209 67.27 18.03 15.69
C LYS A 209 67.41 17.40 17.07
N VAL A 210 67.23 16.10 17.13
CA VAL A 210 67.39 15.29 18.33
C VAL A 210 68.65 14.44 18.16
N THR A 211 69.60 14.59 19.07
CA THR A 211 70.89 13.88 19.08
C THR A 211 70.98 12.98 20.30
N LEU A 212 71.41 11.74 20.11
CA LEU A 212 71.66 10.74 21.14
C LEU A 212 73.12 10.84 21.62
N ASN A 213 73.30 11.25 22.87
CA ASN A 213 74.59 11.43 23.53
C ASN A 213 74.98 10.22 24.40
N GLY A 214 74.73 9.01 23.92
CA GLY A 214 75.06 7.76 24.61
C GLY A 214 74.86 6.55 23.71
N THR A 215 75.17 5.36 24.22
CA THR A 215 74.94 4.09 23.52
C THR A 215 73.99 3.24 24.35
N LEU A 216 72.94 2.70 23.71
CA LEU A 216 72.01 1.74 24.31
C LEU A 216 72.01 0.47 23.46
N SER A 217 72.24 -0.68 24.09
CA SER A 217 72.26 -1.99 23.43
C SER A 217 71.05 -2.82 23.86
N SER A 218 70.32 -3.35 22.88
CA SER A 218 69.23 -4.32 23.04
C SER A 218 69.59 -5.54 23.89
N PRO A 219 68.59 -6.18 24.52
CA PRO A 219 67.16 -5.82 24.48
C PRO A 219 66.75 -4.87 25.60
N GLU A 220 65.70 -4.07 25.35
CA GLU A 220 64.90 -3.51 26.45
C GLU A 220 64.23 -4.66 27.23
N SER A 221 63.69 -4.37 28.42
CA SER A 221 63.14 -5.40 29.33
C SER A 221 62.00 -6.25 28.75
N ASP A 222 61.39 -5.82 27.64
CA ASP A 222 60.33 -6.51 26.90
C ASP A 222 60.80 -7.25 25.63
N GLY A 223 62.11 -7.20 25.32
CA GLY A 223 62.68 -7.79 24.11
C GLY A 223 62.62 -6.90 22.87
N THR A 224 62.11 -5.67 22.96
CA THR A 224 62.06 -4.75 21.81
C THR A 224 63.42 -4.10 21.53
N SER A 225 63.58 -3.63 20.29
CA SER A 225 64.76 -2.87 19.87
C SER A 225 64.52 -1.38 20.08
N PRO A 226 65.48 -0.65 20.70
CA PRO A 226 65.24 0.72 21.12
C PRO A 226 65.01 1.67 19.94
N PHE A 227 64.12 2.64 20.16
CA PHE A 227 63.72 3.60 19.15
C PHE A 227 63.39 4.97 19.73
N VAL A 228 63.54 5.99 18.88
CA VAL A 228 63.18 7.38 19.16
C VAL A 228 62.32 7.88 18.01
N THR A 229 61.20 8.50 18.32
CA THR A 229 60.40 9.26 17.37
C THR A 229 60.46 10.74 17.69
N VAL A 230 60.47 11.57 16.65
CA VAL A 230 60.28 13.02 16.74
C VAL A 230 59.03 13.34 15.95
N THR A 231 58.05 14.01 16.56
CA THR A 231 56.74 14.30 15.93
C THR A 231 56.49 15.80 15.92
N ALA A 232 56.33 16.38 14.73
CA ALA A 232 56.03 17.77 14.49
C ALA A 232 54.56 17.94 14.06
N PRO A 233 53.71 18.64 14.82
CA PRO A 233 52.38 19.05 14.37
C PRO A 233 52.48 20.33 13.52
N LEU A 234 51.96 20.29 12.29
CA LEU A 234 52.13 21.31 11.28
C LEU A 234 50.79 21.77 10.67
N ILE A 235 50.52 23.07 10.63
CA ILE A 235 49.30 23.64 10.03
C ILE A 235 49.63 24.11 8.61
N PRO A 236 48.90 23.69 7.57
CA PRO A 236 49.13 24.16 6.20
C PRO A 236 48.94 25.68 6.09
N LYS A 237 49.89 26.40 5.47
CA LYS A 237 49.72 27.83 5.15
C LYS A 237 48.79 28.00 3.95
N ALA A 238 47.49 27.73 4.13
CA ALA A 238 46.52 27.58 3.04
C ALA A 238 46.56 28.70 2.00
N ASP A 239 46.49 29.98 2.42
CA ASP A 239 46.52 31.12 1.49
C ASP A 239 47.84 31.21 0.70
N TYR A 240 48.97 30.93 1.34
CA TYR A 240 50.27 30.90 0.66
C TYR A 240 50.34 29.75 -0.36
N ILE A 241 49.88 28.56 0.02
CA ILE A 241 49.86 27.39 -0.86
C ILE A 241 48.96 27.65 -2.08
N ILE A 242 47.76 28.20 -1.88
CA ILE A 242 46.82 28.52 -2.96
C ILE A 242 47.43 29.52 -3.95
N ASN A 243 48.08 30.58 -3.46
CA ASN A 243 48.69 31.61 -4.29
C ASN A 243 50.07 31.21 -4.90
N SER A 244 50.68 30.12 -4.43
CA SER A 244 51.98 29.64 -4.92
C SER A 244 51.93 28.93 -6.29
N GLY A 245 50.75 28.54 -6.77
CA GLY A 245 50.58 27.69 -7.95
C GLY A 245 50.82 26.19 -7.71
N MET A 246 51.16 25.75 -6.48
CA MET A 246 51.44 24.34 -6.15
C MET A 246 50.20 23.45 -5.94
N ILE A 247 48.98 23.98 -6.11
CA ILE A 247 47.76 23.17 -6.05
C ILE A 247 47.80 22.08 -7.14
N ASN A 248 47.43 20.85 -6.75
CA ASN A 248 47.49 19.63 -7.56
C ASN A 248 48.90 19.20 -8.03
N GLN A 249 49.97 19.89 -7.64
CA GLN A 249 51.35 19.48 -7.92
C GLN A 249 51.91 18.58 -6.81
N THR A 250 52.80 17.65 -7.15
CA THR A 250 53.46 16.78 -6.15
C THR A 250 54.77 17.38 -5.67
N MET A 251 55.06 17.25 -4.37
CA MET A 251 56.19 17.92 -3.73
C MET A 251 56.64 17.24 -2.43
N PHE A 252 57.81 17.66 -1.94
CA PHE A 252 58.32 17.34 -0.60
C PHE A 252 58.35 18.63 0.23
N PRO A 253 57.30 18.92 1.02
CA PRO A 253 57.15 20.21 1.68
C PRO A 253 57.94 20.31 3.00
N ILE A 254 58.54 19.20 3.46
CA ILE A 254 59.28 19.04 4.71
C ILE A 254 60.55 18.22 4.40
N ARG A 255 61.67 18.57 5.02
CA ARG A 255 62.88 17.74 5.04
C ARG A 255 62.99 17.01 6.38
N GLY A 256 63.43 15.77 6.33
CA GLY A 256 64.11 15.13 7.44
C GLY A 256 65.59 14.99 7.11
N GLU A 257 66.43 14.85 8.12
CA GLU A 257 67.80 14.38 7.98
C GLU A 257 68.12 13.41 9.12
N TYR A 258 69.17 12.60 8.94
CA TYR A 258 69.66 11.70 9.98
C TYR A 258 71.15 11.39 9.77
N SER A 259 71.83 11.03 10.85
CA SER A 259 73.21 10.55 10.79
C SER A 259 73.30 9.15 10.18
N LEU A 260 73.98 9.04 9.05
CA LEU A 260 74.72 7.82 8.68
C LEU A 260 76.22 8.06 8.81
N PHE A 261 77.02 7.01 8.62
CA PHE A 261 78.49 7.07 8.65
C PHE A 261 79.13 7.91 7.51
N TYR A 262 78.34 8.67 6.78
CA TYR A 262 78.75 9.66 5.79
C TYR A 262 77.85 10.90 5.88
N SER A 263 78.45 12.09 5.79
CA SER A 263 77.75 13.37 5.81
C SER A 263 77.18 13.72 4.42
N TRP A 264 76.01 13.18 4.09
CA TRP A 264 75.22 13.56 2.91
C TRP A 264 73.84 14.01 3.35
N SER A 265 73.27 15.01 2.67
CA SER A 265 71.84 15.28 2.81
C SER A 265 71.03 14.13 2.20
N ILE A 266 69.87 13.80 2.78
CA ILE A 266 68.91 12.83 2.22
C ILE A 266 68.69 13.10 0.74
N GLN A 267 68.48 14.37 0.41
CA GLN A 267 68.04 14.82 -0.89
C GLN A 267 69.08 14.62 -1.99
N GLU A 268 70.36 14.93 -1.73
CA GLU A 268 71.45 14.71 -2.70
C GLU A 268 71.74 13.22 -2.91
N TRP A 269 71.62 12.41 -1.86
CA TRP A 269 71.81 10.96 -1.98
C TRP A 269 70.68 10.32 -2.80
N PHE A 270 69.42 10.67 -2.56
CA PHE A 270 68.29 10.10 -3.31
C PHE A 270 68.22 10.57 -4.76
N TYR A 271 68.50 11.84 -5.08
CA TYR A 271 68.60 12.28 -6.48
C TYR A 271 69.77 11.63 -7.25
N SER A 272 70.75 11.03 -6.55
CA SER A 272 71.83 10.26 -7.17
C SER A 272 71.48 8.79 -7.46
N MET A 273 70.37 8.28 -6.89
CA MET A 273 69.79 6.99 -7.28
C MET A 273 68.90 7.13 -8.52
N SER A 274 68.64 6.02 -9.22
CA SER A 274 67.85 6.02 -10.45
C SER A 274 66.51 6.74 -10.31
N PRO A 275 66.04 7.51 -11.33
CA PRO A 275 64.78 8.27 -11.30
C PRO A 275 63.49 7.47 -10.99
N SER A 276 63.58 6.14 -10.92
CA SER A 276 62.50 5.20 -10.58
C SER A 276 62.25 5.02 -9.08
N MET A 277 63.07 5.62 -8.20
CA MET A 277 62.99 5.48 -6.74
C MET A 277 62.71 6.82 -6.04
N ASN A 278 61.51 7.38 -6.25
CA ASN A 278 61.10 8.58 -5.52
C ASN A 278 60.47 8.21 -4.17
N MET A 279 60.82 8.94 -3.12
CA MET A 279 60.11 8.89 -1.84
C MET A 279 58.63 9.28 -2.04
N GLY A 280 57.74 8.87 -1.14
CA GLY A 280 56.34 9.24 -1.21
C GLY A 280 56.13 10.75 -1.07
N GLN A 281 55.38 11.34 -2.00
CA GLN A 281 55.19 12.78 -2.14
C GLN A 281 53.90 13.27 -1.47
N PHE A 282 53.81 14.57 -1.21
CA PHE A 282 52.55 15.22 -0.87
C PHE A 282 52.00 16.01 -2.05
N ARG A 283 50.68 16.22 -2.08
CA ARG A 283 50.00 17.11 -3.03
C ARG A 283 48.93 17.90 -2.31
N PHE A 284 48.92 19.22 -2.48
CA PHE A 284 47.90 20.07 -1.88
C PHE A 284 46.68 20.17 -2.79
N LEU A 285 45.50 19.90 -2.23
CA LEU A 285 44.21 20.02 -2.91
C LEU A 285 43.45 21.22 -2.34
N ASN A 286 42.86 22.03 -3.22
CA ASN A 286 41.88 23.06 -2.86
C ASN A 286 40.62 22.83 -3.71
N PRO A 287 39.78 21.82 -3.38
CA PRO A 287 38.58 21.54 -4.15
C PRO A 287 37.60 22.72 -4.06
N THR A 288 36.85 23.00 -5.13
CA THR A 288 35.79 24.02 -5.10
C THR A 288 34.57 23.41 -4.41
N VAL A 289 33.97 24.12 -3.44
CA VAL A 289 32.69 23.69 -2.84
C VAL A 289 31.60 23.77 -3.91
N GLY A 290 30.84 22.69 -4.10
CA GLY A 290 29.73 22.64 -5.05
C GLY A 290 28.45 23.25 -4.48
N GLY A 291 27.50 23.56 -5.36
CA GLY A 291 26.14 23.89 -4.96
C GLY A 291 25.40 22.63 -4.50
N ASP A 292 24.53 22.78 -3.49
CA ASP A 292 23.80 21.64 -2.92
C ASP A 292 22.87 20.97 -3.94
N VAL A 293 22.72 19.65 -3.80
CA VAL A 293 21.75 18.83 -4.54
C VAL A 293 20.54 18.61 -3.63
N THR A 294 19.37 19.08 -4.04
CA THR A 294 18.11 18.94 -3.28
C THR A 294 17.19 17.91 -3.94
N ALA A 295 16.90 16.81 -3.25
CA ALA A 295 15.87 15.86 -3.65
C ALA A 295 14.51 16.27 -3.05
N LYS A 296 13.52 16.52 -3.91
CA LYS A 296 12.15 16.93 -3.55
C LYS A 296 11.16 15.78 -3.78
N TYR A 297 10.08 15.76 -3.02
CA TYR A 297 9.03 14.73 -3.10
C TYR A 297 7.67 15.41 -3.17
N VAL A 298 7.03 15.35 -4.33
CA VAL A 298 5.79 16.09 -4.64
C VAL A 298 4.72 15.20 -5.25
N ASP A 299 3.46 15.60 -5.11
CA ASP A 299 2.36 15.00 -5.88
C ASP A 299 2.31 15.51 -7.33
N THR A 300 1.35 15.04 -8.12
CA THR A 300 1.15 15.46 -9.52
C THR A 300 0.76 16.92 -9.70
N ASP A 301 0.29 17.58 -8.63
CA ASP A 301 -0.12 19.00 -8.63
C ASP A 301 1.04 19.90 -8.14
N GLY A 302 2.15 19.31 -7.72
CA GLY A 302 3.36 20.00 -7.26
C GLY A 302 3.40 20.27 -5.75
N ASN A 303 2.44 19.77 -4.97
CA ASN A 303 2.43 19.94 -3.52
C ASN A 303 3.51 19.07 -2.87
N LYS A 304 4.20 19.60 -1.85
CA LYS A 304 5.20 18.84 -1.09
C LYS A 304 4.53 17.77 -0.22
N ILE A 305 4.90 16.50 -0.40
CA ILE A 305 4.33 15.34 0.32
C ILE A 305 5.33 14.60 1.23
N SER A 306 6.62 14.91 1.15
CA SER A 306 7.65 14.47 2.11
C SER A 306 8.78 15.49 2.19
N ASP A 307 9.59 15.44 3.25
CA ASP A 307 10.69 16.38 3.43
C ASP A 307 11.80 16.23 2.39
N ASP A 308 12.28 17.38 1.92
CA ASP A 308 13.39 17.49 0.98
C ASP A 308 14.67 16.91 1.62
N VAL A 309 15.50 16.24 0.81
CA VAL A 309 16.81 15.74 1.24
C VAL A 309 17.89 16.53 0.54
N VAL A 310 18.65 17.31 1.31
CA VAL A 310 19.78 18.12 0.82
C VAL A 310 21.08 17.32 0.96
N LYS A 311 21.89 17.29 -0.09
CA LYS A 311 23.25 16.76 -0.08
C LYS A 311 24.23 17.86 -0.49
N SER A 312 25.38 17.92 0.19
CA SER A 312 26.47 18.87 -0.06
C SER A 312 27.73 18.10 -0.45
N GLY A 313 28.56 18.69 -1.31
CA GLY A 313 29.82 18.09 -1.78
C GLY A 313 30.71 19.12 -2.47
N ASN A 314 31.88 18.68 -2.96
CA ASN A 314 32.75 19.52 -3.78
C ASN A 314 32.41 19.33 -5.27
N VAL A 315 32.70 20.33 -6.10
CA VAL A 315 32.52 20.23 -7.55
C VAL A 315 33.26 19.01 -8.10
N GLY A 316 32.53 18.14 -8.80
CA GLY A 316 33.04 16.86 -9.33
C GLY A 316 32.89 15.65 -8.41
N ASP A 317 32.58 15.83 -7.12
CA ASP A 317 32.20 14.71 -6.25
C ASP A 317 30.90 14.07 -6.78
N ALA A 318 30.76 12.75 -6.65
CA ALA A 318 29.56 12.04 -7.10
C ALA A 318 28.41 12.17 -6.08
N TYR A 319 27.18 12.30 -6.58
CA TYR A 319 25.96 12.20 -5.77
C TYR A 319 25.00 11.13 -6.29
N THR A 320 24.13 10.70 -5.38
CA THR A 320 22.96 9.87 -5.65
C THR A 320 21.80 10.37 -4.78
N THR A 321 20.58 10.36 -5.28
CA THR A 321 19.35 10.63 -4.53
C THR A 321 18.44 9.40 -4.58
N GLU A 322 17.62 9.22 -3.55
CA GLU A 322 16.83 8.00 -3.37
C GLU A 322 15.34 8.30 -3.44
N GLN A 323 14.59 7.45 -4.15
CA GLN A 323 13.14 7.45 -4.12
C GLN A 323 12.66 7.00 -2.75
N LYS A 324 11.65 7.69 -2.18
CA LYS A 324 10.96 7.26 -0.96
C LYS A 324 9.72 6.44 -1.27
N THR A 325 9.37 5.51 -0.39
CA THR A 325 8.00 4.99 -0.28
C THR A 325 7.21 5.95 0.61
N ILE A 326 6.06 6.44 0.13
CA ILE A 326 5.22 7.43 0.83
C ILE A 326 3.82 6.82 0.97
N ALA A 327 3.25 6.84 2.19
CA ALA A 327 1.96 6.22 2.43
C ALA A 327 0.82 7.00 1.74
N GLY A 328 -0.03 6.30 0.98
CA GLY A 328 -1.12 6.90 0.20
C GLY A 328 -0.65 7.56 -1.11
N TYR A 329 0.55 7.25 -1.59
CA TYR A 329 1.11 7.77 -2.84
C TYR A 329 1.94 6.72 -3.59
N THR A 330 1.59 6.47 -4.85
CA THR A 330 2.32 5.63 -5.79
C THR A 330 3.32 6.48 -6.58
N PHE A 331 4.57 6.02 -6.69
CA PHE A 331 5.60 6.72 -7.48
C PHE A 331 5.22 6.76 -8.97
N LYS A 332 5.39 7.94 -9.60
CA LYS A 332 5.09 8.17 -11.01
C LYS A 332 6.36 8.31 -11.84
N GLU A 333 7.20 9.30 -11.52
CA GLU A 333 8.42 9.61 -12.28
C GLU A 333 9.46 10.38 -11.46
N VAL A 334 10.68 10.47 -11.97
CA VAL A 334 11.73 11.35 -11.45
C VAL A 334 12.11 12.39 -12.51
N GLN A 335 12.15 13.65 -12.10
CA GLN A 335 12.53 14.80 -12.93
C GLN A 335 13.91 15.29 -12.50
N GLY A 336 14.81 15.51 -13.47
CA GLY A 336 16.24 15.72 -13.21
C GLY A 336 17.01 14.40 -13.12
N SER A 337 18.27 14.46 -12.70
CA SER A 337 19.18 13.30 -12.67
C SER A 337 19.36 12.80 -11.24
N ALA A 338 18.82 11.62 -10.92
CA ALA A 338 18.97 11.01 -9.59
C ALA A 338 20.41 10.63 -9.23
N THR A 339 21.32 10.54 -10.21
CA THR A 339 22.75 10.36 -10.01
C THR A 339 23.51 11.35 -10.89
N GLY A 340 24.67 11.79 -10.42
CA GLY A 340 25.48 12.77 -11.14
C GLY A 340 26.73 13.17 -10.37
N THR A 341 27.31 14.31 -10.75
CA THR A 341 28.36 14.98 -9.99
C THR A 341 27.92 16.38 -9.60
N PHE A 342 28.37 16.85 -8.44
CA PHE A 342 28.10 18.20 -7.95
C PHE A 342 28.69 19.25 -8.92
N THR A 343 27.88 20.25 -9.26
CA THR A 343 28.31 21.44 -10.00
C THR A 343 28.62 22.61 -9.07
N ASP A 344 29.15 23.71 -9.61
CA ASP A 344 29.24 25.00 -8.90
C ASP A 344 27.84 25.60 -8.60
N GLN A 345 26.87 25.31 -9.48
CA GLN A 345 25.46 25.64 -9.29
C GLN A 345 24.74 24.58 -8.45
N ALA A 346 23.72 25.00 -7.69
CA ALA A 346 22.82 24.09 -6.98
C ALA A 346 21.92 23.31 -7.95
N GLN A 347 21.62 22.07 -7.60
CA GLN A 347 20.88 21.12 -8.45
C GLN A 347 19.60 20.65 -7.72
N THR A 348 18.57 20.27 -8.49
CA THR A 348 17.32 19.74 -7.93
C THR A 348 16.91 18.47 -8.66
N VAL A 349 16.50 17.46 -7.89
CA VAL A 349 15.89 16.22 -8.38
C VAL A 349 14.50 16.13 -7.76
N THR A 350 13.46 15.97 -8.57
CA THR A 350 12.08 15.93 -8.07
C THR A 350 11.47 14.56 -8.34
N TYR A 351 11.12 13.84 -7.28
CA TYR A 351 10.34 12.62 -7.35
C TYR A 351 8.86 12.98 -7.30
N VAL A 352 8.12 12.62 -8.36
CA VAL A 352 6.70 12.92 -8.53
C VAL A 352 5.89 11.66 -8.25
N TYR A 353 4.79 11.82 -7.52
CA TYR A 353 3.92 10.74 -7.08
C TYR A 353 2.47 11.02 -7.46
N THR A 354 1.73 9.96 -7.77
CA THR A 354 0.26 9.99 -7.90
C THR A 354 -0.33 9.62 -6.55
N LYS A 355 -1.31 10.38 -6.05
CA LYS A 355 -2.05 10.03 -4.83
C LYS A 355 -2.84 8.75 -5.05
N ASP A 356 -2.78 7.82 -4.11
CA ASP A 356 -3.48 6.53 -4.23
C ASP A 356 -5.00 6.75 -4.19
N ALA A 357 -5.71 6.08 -5.09
CA ALA A 357 -7.16 6.07 -5.10
C ALA A 357 -7.68 5.26 -3.90
N ILE A 358 -8.55 5.86 -3.11
CA ILE A 358 -9.21 5.19 -1.97
C ILE A 358 -10.56 4.70 -2.47
N ALA A 359 -10.82 3.39 -2.39
CA ALA A 359 -12.14 2.85 -2.70
C ALA A 359 -13.21 3.52 -1.81
N GLY A 360 -14.26 4.04 -2.43
CA GLY A 360 -15.40 4.62 -1.72
C GLY A 360 -16.36 3.53 -1.23
N GLY A 361 -17.27 3.92 -0.34
CA GLY A 361 -18.44 3.10 -0.02
C GLY A 361 -19.44 3.11 -1.17
N ASP A 362 -20.02 1.95 -1.46
CA ASP A 362 -20.98 1.78 -2.56
C ASP A 362 -22.19 2.71 -2.44
N VAL A 363 -22.76 3.08 -3.59
CA VAL A 363 -24.02 3.82 -3.72
C VAL A 363 -25.09 2.85 -4.18
N THR A 364 -26.10 2.62 -3.34
CA THR A 364 -27.21 1.72 -3.65
C THR A 364 -28.47 2.51 -4.01
N ALA A 365 -28.95 2.35 -5.25
CA ALA A 365 -30.25 2.85 -5.68
C ALA A 365 -31.34 1.79 -5.41
N LYS A 366 -32.31 2.13 -4.57
CA LYS A 366 -33.44 1.26 -4.18
C LYS A 366 -34.73 1.68 -4.86
N TYR A 367 -35.62 0.73 -5.10
CA TYR A 367 -36.91 0.96 -5.75
C TYR A 367 -38.02 0.32 -4.91
N VAL A 368 -38.80 1.15 -4.22
CA VAL A 368 -39.78 0.72 -3.21
C VAL A 368 -41.16 1.34 -3.44
N ASP A 369 -42.20 0.67 -2.94
CA ASP A 369 -43.53 1.26 -2.83
C ASP A 369 -43.65 2.25 -1.64
N THR A 370 -44.82 2.84 -1.44
CA THR A 370 -45.10 3.76 -0.32
C THR A 370 -45.01 3.12 1.07
N ASP A 371 -45.08 1.80 1.16
CA ASP A 371 -45.01 1.04 2.41
C ASP A 371 -43.57 0.54 2.69
N GLY A 372 -42.65 0.78 1.74
CA GLY A 372 -41.23 0.42 1.84
C GLY A 372 -40.89 -0.98 1.29
N ASN A 373 -41.82 -1.67 0.64
CA ASN A 373 -41.57 -2.98 0.03
C ASN A 373 -40.74 -2.81 -1.26
N MET A 374 -39.77 -3.71 -1.49
CA MET A 374 -38.97 -3.71 -2.72
C MET A 374 -39.82 -4.15 -3.92
N ILE A 375 -39.88 -3.30 -4.96
CA ILE A 375 -40.66 -3.54 -6.19
C ILE A 375 -39.79 -3.68 -7.45
N SER A 376 -38.49 -3.42 -7.35
CA SER A 376 -37.48 -3.76 -8.36
C SER A 376 -36.11 -3.90 -7.70
N ASP A 377 -35.24 -4.74 -8.26
CA ASP A 377 -33.91 -5.00 -7.69
C ASP A 377 -33.08 -3.73 -7.49
N ASP A 378 -32.38 -3.66 -6.36
CA ASP A 378 -31.42 -2.59 -6.04
C ASP A 378 -30.30 -2.52 -7.11
N VAL A 379 -29.89 -1.31 -7.47
CA VAL A 379 -28.73 -1.08 -8.36
C VAL A 379 -27.58 -0.52 -7.55
N VAL A 380 -26.52 -1.31 -7.39
CA VAL A 380 -25.30 -0.92 -6.68
C VAL A 380 -24.28 -0.33 -7.66
N LYS A 381 -23.68 0.80 -7.31
CA LYS A 381 -22.54 1.40 -8.02
C LYS A 381 -21.35 1.51 -7.06
N SER A 382 -20.16 1.21 -7.58
CA SER A 382 -18.88 1.30 -6.88
C SER A 382 -17.95 2.30 -7.58
N GLY A 383 -17.09 2.97 -6.82
CA GLY A 383 -16.14 3.96 -7.32
C GLY A 383 -15.14 4.36 -6.22
N ASN A 384 -14.19 5.23 -6.53
CA ASN A 384 -13.24 5.77 -5.55
C ASN A 384 -13.79 7.05 -4.91
N VAL A 385 -13.33 7.37 -3.70
CA VAL A 385 -13.70 8.61 -2.99
C VAL A 385 -13.42 9.83 -3.89
N GLY A 386 -14.45 10.61 -4.17
CA GLY A 386 -14.41 11.77 -5.06
C GLY A 386 -14.84 11.51 -6.51
N ASP A 387 -14.89 10.25 -6.97
CA ASP A 387 -15.49 9.90 -8.27
C ASP A 387 -16.98 10.31 -8.27
N SER A 388 -17.51 10.72 -9.43
CA SER A 388 -18.92 11.08 -9.55
C SER A 388 -19.82 9.85 -9.74
N TYR A 389 -21.02 9.89 -9.18
CA TYR A 389 -22.08 8.93 -9.46
C TYR A 389 -23.36 9.62 -9.92
N THR A 390 -24.17 8.83 -10.62
CA THR A 390 -25.57 9.13 -10.94
C THR A 390 -26.40 7.85 -10.75
N THR A 391 -27.62 7.96 -10.27
CA THR A 391 -28.61 6.89 -10.21
C THR A 391 -29.81 7.25 -11.08
N GLU A 392 -30.51 6.24 -11.60
CA GLU A 392 -31.59 6.43 -12.57
C GLU A 392 -32.92 5.93 -12.03
N GLN A 393 -33.98 6.72 -12.25
CA GLN A 393 -35.35 6.33 -11.99
C GLN A 393 -35.76 5.24 -13.00
N LYS A 394 -36.33 4.13 -12.52
CA LYS A 394 -36.93 3.10 -13.38
C LYS A 394 -38.40 3.42 -13.70
N THR A 395 -38.86 3.00 -14.87
CA THR A 395 -40.29 2.80 -15.13
C THR A 395 -40.66 1.39 -14.66
N ILE A 396 -41.65 1.26 -13.78
CA ILE A 396 -42.06 -0.02 -13.18
C ILE A 396 -43.54 -0.23 -13.50
N ALA A 397 -43.91 -1.41 -14.04
CA ALA A 397 -45.28 -1.66 -14.47
C ALA A 397 -46.23 -1.77 -13.27
N GLY A 398 -47.36 -1.05 -13.30
CA GLY A 398 -48.32 -0.98 -12.21
C GLY A 398 -47.91 -0.07 -11.04
N TYR A 399 -46.91 0.80 -11.25
CA TYR A 399 -46.42 1.75 -10.26
C TYR A 399 -46.06 3.11 -10.89
N THR A 400 -46.66 4.18 -10.38
CA THR A 400 -46.33 5.57 -10.72
C THR A 400 -45.27 6.11 -9.77
N PHE A 401 -44.21 6.73 -10.32
CA PHE A 401 -43.17 7.36 -9.50
C PHE A 401 -43.72 8.51 -8.64
N LYS A 402 -43.32 8.55 -7.37
CA LYS A 402 -43.77 9.55 -6.39
C LYS A 402 -42.66 10.55 -6.05
N GLU A 403 -41.52 10.06 -5.55
CA GLU A 403 -40.41 10.91 -5.11
C GLU A 403 -39.07 10.15 -5.07
N VAL A 404 -37.96 10.88 -4.99
CA VAL A 404 -36.63 10.33 -4.71
C VAL A 404 -36.15 10.87 -3.35
N GLN A 405 -35.65 9.97 -2.51
CA GLN A 405 -35.09 10.26 -1.21
C GLN A 405 -33.57 10.03 -1.26
N GLY A 406 -32.79 10.99 -0.74
CA GLY A 406 -31.34 11.06 -0.96
C GLY A 406 -30.97 11.75 -2.29
N SER A 407 -29.69 11.79 -2.61
CA SER A 407 -29.17 12.52 -3.78
C SER A 407 -28.98 11.59 -4.98
N ALA A 408 -29.77 11.76 -6.03
CA ALA A 408 -29.64 10.96 -7.25
C ALA A 408 -28.31 11.16 -8.01
N THR A 409 -27.59 12.25 -7.73
CA THR A 409 -26.24 12.53 -8.24
C THR A 409 -25.36 13.04 -7.10
N GLY A 410 -24.06 12.75 -7.17
CA GLY A 410 -23.11 13.15 -6.14
C GLY A 410 -21.71 12.62 -6.41
N THR A 411 -20.89 12.59 -5.36
CA THR A 411 -19.59 11.92 -5.37
C THR A 411 -19.53 10.81 -4.33
N PHE A 412 -18.77 9.76 -4.62
CA PHE A 412 -18.49 8.69 -3.68
C PHE A 412 -17.77 9.24 -2.44
N THR A 413 -18.20 8.80 -1.26
CA THR A 413 -17.55 9.05 0.03
C THR A 413 -16.87 7.79 0.54
N ASP A 414 -16.13 7.88 1.65
CA ASP A 414 -15.65 6.71 2.40
C ASP A 414 -16.81 5.88 2.98
N GLN A 415 -17.92 6.52 3.34
CA GLN A 415 -19.16 5.88 3.77
C GLN A 415 -20.02 5.47 2.57
N ALA A 416 -20.74 4.35 2.70
CA ALA A 416 -21.75 3.91 1.73
C ALA A 416 -22.97 4.84 1.74
N GLN A 417 -23.62 5.00 0.59
CA GLN A 417 -24.75 5.91 0.39
C GLN A 417 -25.97 5.15 -0.15
N THR A 418 -27.16 5.72 0.01
CA THR A 418 -28.41 5.13 -0.49
C THR A 418 -29.29 6.20 -1.11
N VAL A 419 -29.85 5.88 -2.27
CA VAL A 419 -30.85 6.69 -2.98
C VAL A 419 -32.10 5.83 -3.11
N THR A 420 -33.25 6.29 -2.62
CA THR A 420 -34.48 5.50 -2.64
C THR A 420 -35.50 6.17 -3.55
N TYR A 421 -35.85 5.51 -4.66
CA TYR A 421 -36.95 5.90 -5.53
C TYR A 421 -38.24 5.27 -4.98
N VAL A 422 -39.18 6.12 -4.58
CA VAL A 422 -40.47 5.73 -3.99
C VAL A 422 -41.56 5.83 -5.05
N TYR A 423 -42.43 4.83 -5.10
CA TYR A 423 -43.50 4.71 -6.06
C TYR A 423 -44.85 4.49 -5.38
N THR A 424 -45.92 4.99 -5.98
CA THR A 424 -47.31 4.71 -5.63
C THR A 424 -47.81 3.59 -6.54
N LYS A 425 -48.45 2.56 -5.99
CA LYS A 425 -49.08 1.51 -6.79
C LYS A 425 -50.25 2.07 -7.60
N ASP A 426 -50.33 1.72 -8.88
CA ASP A 426 -51.38 2.22 -9.75
C ASP A 426 -52.74 1.64 -9.35
N ALA A 427 -53.77 2.50 -9.30
CA ALA A 427 -55.14 2.08 -9.08
C ALA A 427 -55.67 1.33 -10.31
N ILE A 428 -56.20 0.13 -10.10
CA ILE A 428 -56.81 -0.68 -11.16
C ILE A 428 -58.31 -0.35 -11.16
N ALA A 429 -58.85 0.14 -12.27
CA ALA A 429 -60.29 0.33 -12.42
C ALA A 429 -61.02 -1.00 -12.21
N GLY A 430 -62.01 -1.02 -11.33
CA GLY A 430 -62.86 -2.19 -11.09
C GLY A 430 -63.95 -2.31 -12.14
N GLY A 431 -64.57 -3.49 -12.21
CA GLY A 431 -65.82 -3.68 -12.95
C GLY A 431 -66.98 -3.03 -12.19
N ASP A 432 -67.87 -2.36 -12.93
CA ASP A 432 -69.00 -1.64 -12.34
C ASP A 432 -69.92 -2.52 -11.49
N VAL A 433 -70.50 -1.93 -10.45
CA VAL A 433 -71.56 -2.52 -9.62
C VAL A 433 -72.90 -1.99 -10.11
N THR A 434 -73.77 -2.87 -10.61
CA THR A 434 -75.11 -2.50 -11.08
C THR A 434 -76.18 -2.95 -10.09
N ALA A 435 -76.92 -2.00 -9.51
CA ALA A 435 -78.10 -2.27 -8.69
C ALA A 435 -79.36 -2.27 -9.57
N LYS A 436 -80.04 -3.41 -9.66
CA LYS A 436 -81.25 -3.63 -10.46
C LYS A 436 -82.51 -3.66 -9.60
N TYR A 437 -83.64 -3.25 -10.18
CA TYR A 437 -84.93 -3.21 -9.48
C TYR A 437 -85.98 -3.91 -10.34
N VAL A 438 -86.37 -5.11 -9.93
CA VAL A 438 -87.23 -6.00 -10.72
C VAL A 438 -88.43 -6.52 -9.93
N ASP A 439 -89.50 -6.89 -10.62
CA ASP A 439 -90.60 -7.65 -10.02
C ASP A 439 -90.27 -9.14 -9.86
N THR A 440 -91.20 -9.93 -9.31
CA THR A 440 -91.05 -11.38 -9.13
C THR A 440 -90.94 -12.17 -10.44
N ASP A 441 -91.34 -11.59 -11.56
CA ASP A 441 -91.28 -12.20 -12.89
C ASP A 441 -89.99 -11.79 -13.64
N GLY A 442 -89.18 -10.90 -13.05
CA GLY A 442 -87.91 -10.42 -13.58
C GLY A 442 -88.03 -9.16 -14.46
N ASN A 443 -89.20 -8.53 -14.54
CA ASN A 443 -89.37 -7.30 -15.32
C ASN A 443 -88.73 -6.11 -14.59
N MET A 444 -88.07 -5.21 -15.32
CA MET A 444 -87.51 -3.98 -14.76
C MET A 444 -88.63 -3.00 -14.36
N ILE A 445 -88.63 -2.57 -13.10
CA ILE A 445 -89.66 -1.67 -12.53
C ILE A 445 -89.09 -0.33 -12.03
N SER A 446 -87.78 -0.16 -12.02
CA SER A 446 -87.08 1.13 -11.88
C SER A 446 -85.71 1.04 -12.53
N ASP A 447 -85.18 2.16 -13.01
CA ASP A 447 -83.88 2.22 -13.70
C ASP A 447 -82.74 1.65 -12.83
N ASP A 448 -81.85 0.89 -13.47
CA ASP A 448 -80.63 0.37 -12.87
C ASP A 448 -79.74 1.53 -12.36
N VAL A 449 -79.08 1.34 -11.21
CA VAL A 449 -78.11 2.31 -10.66
C VAL A 449 -76.72 1.70 -10.76
N VAL A 450 -75.87 2.31 -11.58
CA VAL A 450 -74.47 1.90 -11.79
C VAL A 450 -73.55 2.70 -10.87
N LYS A 451 -72.61 2.02 -10.21
CA LYS A 451 -71.49 2.63 -9.48
C LYS A 451 -70.18 2.11 -10.05
N SER A 452 -69.20 3.01 -10.17
CA SER A 452 -67.84 2.73 -10.64
C SER A 452 -66.83 3.08 -9.54
N GLY A 453 -65.71 2.37 -9.50
CA GLY A 453 -64.63 2.53 -8.52
C GLY A 453 -63.41 1.70 -8.90
N ASN A 454 -62.34 1.76 -8.11
CA ASN A 454 -61.14 0.93 -8.31
C ASN A 454 -61.26 -0.38 -7.55
N VAL A 455 -60.55 -1.42 -7.98
CA VAL A 455 -60.50 -2.71 -7.28
C VAL A 455 -60.07 -2.51 -5.83
N GLY A 456 -60.92 -2.96 -4.89
CA GLY A 456 -60.73 -2.78 -3.45
C GLY A 456 -61.44 -1.56 -2.84
N ASP A 457 -61.87 -0.57 -3.63
CA ASP A 457 -62.75 0.50 -3.14
C ASP A 457 -64.07 -0.10 -2.64
N SER A 458 -64.67 0.49 -1.60
CA SER A 458 -65.95 0.00 -1.07
C SER A 458 -67.14 0.53 -1.87
N TYR A 459 -68.19 -0.30 -1.98
CA TYR A 459 -69.48 0.11 -2.50
C TYR A 459 -70.63 -0.22 -1.54
N THR A 460 -71.72 0.48 -1.76
CA THR A 460 -73.03 0.22 -1.17
C THR A 460 -74.10 0.47 -2.23
N THR A 461 -75.16 -0.32 -2.25
CA THR A 461 -76.36 -0.14 -3.08
C THR A 461 -77.58 0.04 -2.18
N GLU A 462 -78.58 0.79 -2.64
CA GLU A 462 -79.71 1.21 -1.82
C GLU A 462 -81.02 0.60 -2.33
N GLN A 463 -81.85 0.12 -1.42
CA GLN A 463 -83.22 -0.27 -1.73
C GLN A 463 -84.05 0.98 -2.08
N LYS A 464 -84.83 0.93 -3.15
CA LYS A 464 -85.79 1.99 -3.52
C LYS A 464 -87.17 1.69 -2.92
N THR A 465 -87.93 2.75 -2.63
CA THR A 465 -89.40 2.63 -2.49
C THR A 465 -90.01 2.82 -3.87
N ILE A 466 -90.79 1.85 -4.36
CA ILE A 466 -91.38 1.85 -5.70
C ILE A 466 -92.90 1.78 -5.55
N ALA A 467 -93.64 2.71 -6.18
CA ALA A 467 -95.08 2.81 -6.00
C ALA A 467 -95.81 1.61 -6.65
N GLY A 468 -96.71 0.96 -5.89
CA GLY A 468 -97.43 -0.24 -6.33
C GLY A 468 -96.61 -1.53 -6.24
N TYR A 469 -95.48 -1.52 -5.54
CA TYR A 469 -94.58 -2.66 -5.35
C TYR A 469 -94.02 -2.71 -3.92
N THR A 470 -94.25 -3.83 -3.23
CA THR A 470 -93.66 -4.12 -1.91
C THR A 470 -92.34 -4.87 -2.08
N PHE A 471 -91.27 -4.40 -1.42
CA PHE A 471 -89.97 -5.08 -1.44
C PHE A 471 -90.05 -6.51 -0.87
N LYS A 472 -89.40 -7.45 -1.56
CA LYS A 472 -89.39 -8.87 -1.19
C LYS A 472 -88.03 -9.31 -0.65
N GLU A 473 -86.98 -9.16 -1.46
CA GLU A 473 -85.62 -9.62 -1.12
C GLU A 473 -84.55 -8.89 -1.95
N VAL A 474 -83.29 -8.96 -1.49
CA VAL A 474 -82.12 -8.56 -2.26
C VAL A 474 -81.31 -9.80 -2.60
N GLN A 475 -80.91 -9.92 -3.86
CA GLN A 475 -80.07 -11.00 -4.39
C GLN A 475 -78.70 -10.42 -4.74
N GLY A 476 -77.63 -11.07 -4.27
CA GLY A 476 -76.27 -10.51 -4.27
C GLY A 476 -75.98 -9.68 -3.01
N SER A 477 -74.80 -9.06 -2.96
CA SER A 477 -74.33 -8.33 -1.78
C SER A 477 -74.58 -6.83 -1.91
N ALA A 478 -75.47 -6.26 -1.11
CA ALA A 478 -75.77 -4.83 -1.13
C ALA A 478 -74.58 -3.94 -0.69
N THR A 479 -73.57 -4.52 -0.03
CA THR A 479 -72.31 -3.86 0.34
C THR A 479 -71.15 -4.79 0.04
N GLY A 480 -70.01 -4.22 -0.37
CA GLY A 480 -68.81 -4.99 -0.69
C GLY A 480 -67.65 -4.10 -1.13
N THR A 481 -66.69 -4.70 -1.81
CA THR A 481 -65.62 -3.99 -2.52
C THR A 481 -65.67 -4.31 -4.01
N PHE A 482 -65.32 -3.33 -4.84
CA PHE A 482 -65.17 -3.52 -6.28
C PHE A 482 -64.14 -4.61 -6.60
N THR A 483 -64.48 -5.48 -7.55
CA THR A 483 -63.56 -6.48 -8.12
C THR A 483 -63.14 -6.06 -9.53
N ASP A 484 -62.20 -6.79 -10.13
CA ASP A 484 -61.89 -6.66 -11.57
C ASP A 484 -63.08 -7.05 -12.46
N GLN A 485 -63.91 -7.97 -11.99
CA GLN A 485 -65.18 -8.36 -12.62
C GLN A 485 -66.33 -7.42 -12.21
N ALA A 486 -67.24 -7.15 -13.15
CA ALA A 486 -68.47 -6.41 -12.88
C ALA A 486 -69.41 -7.22 -11.97
N GLN A 487 -70.18 -6.53 -11.13
CA GLN A 487 -71.04 -7.12 -10.10
C GLN A 487 -72.49 -6.66 -10.28
N THR A 488 -73.45 -7.46 -9.80
CA THR A 488 -74.88 -7.13 -9.87
C THR A 488 -75.55 -7.41 -8.53
N VAL A 489 -76.37 -6.46 -8.08
CA VAL A 489 -77.23 -6.57 -6.91
C VAL A 489 -78.67 -6.38 -7.38
N THR A 490 -79.54 -7.36 -7.17
CA THR A 490 -80.92 -7.30 -7.66
C THR A 490 -81.89 -7.17 -6.49
N TYR A 491 -82.58 -6.05 -6.41
CA TYR A 491 -83.69 -5.83 -5.48
C TYR A 491 -84.98 -6.34 -6.15
N VAL A 492 -85.59 -7.36 -5.57
CA VAL A 492 -86.81 -8.01 -6.07
C VAL A 492 -88.01 -7.51 -5.28
N TYR A 493 -89.10 -7.20 -5.99
CA TYR A 493 -90.33 -6.67 -5.41
C TYR A 493 -91.53 -7.52 -5.83
N THR A 494 -92.53 -7.61 -4.96
CA THR A 494 -93.85 -8.17 -5.27
C THR A 494 -94.78 -7.03 -5.65
N LYS A 495 -95.52 -7.17 -6.76
CA LYS A 495 -96.53 -6.18 -7.15
C LYS A 495 -97.67 -6.15 -6.13
N ASP A 496 -98.09 -4.96 -5.71
CA ASP A 496 -99.15 -4.81 -4.71
C ASP A 496 -100.50 -5.27 -5.27
N ALA A 497 -101.24 -6.04 -4.48
CA ALA A 497 -102.59 -6.47 -4.84
C ALA A 497 -103.57 -5.28 -4.77
N ILE A 498 -104.30 -5.06 -5.86
CA ILE A 498 -105.34 -4.02 -5.91
C ILE A 498 -106.66 -4.66 -5.48
N ALA A 499 -107.29 -4.17 -4.41
CA ALA A 499 -108.61 -4.62 -4.01
C ALA A 499 -109.63 -4.38 -5.16
N GLY A 500 -110.37 -5.42 -5.53
CA GLY A 500 -111.41 -5.34 -6.54
C GLY A 500 -112.72 -4.77 -5.97
N GLY A 501 -113.60 -4.31 -6.86
CA GLY A 501 -114.96 -3.98 -6.49
C GLY A 501 -115.78 -5.24 -6.20
N ASP A 502 -116.57 -5.20 -5.13
CA ASP A 502 -117.38 -6.35 -4.70
C ASP A 502 -118.32 -6.88 -5.80
N VAL A 503 -118.48 -8.20 -5.83
CA VAL A 503 -119.47 -8.90 -6.67
C VAL A 503 -120.71 -9.16 -5.84
N THR A 504 -121.84 -8.55 -6.22
CA THR A 504 -123.13 -8.72 -5.54
C THR A 504 -124.07 -9.61 -6.35
N ALA A 505 -124.37 -10.80 -5.85
CA ALA A 505 -125.41 -11.67 -6.39
C ALA A 505 -126.78 -11.31 -5.79
N LYS A 506 -127.70 -10.80 -6.62
CA LYS A 506 -129.07 -10.38 -6.26
C LYS A 506 -130.09 -11.43 -6.66
N TYR A 507 -131.17 -11.55 -5.90
CA TYR A 507 -132.25 -12.50 -6.16
C TYR A 507 -133.58 -11.75 -6.14
N VAL A 508 -134.19 -11.59 -7.32
CA VAL A 508 -135.39 -10.76 -7.51
C VAL A 508 -136.49 -11.51 -8.26
N ASP A 509 -137.74 -11.08 -8.10
CA ASP A 509 -138.83 -11.54 -8.97
C ASP A 509 -138.85 -10.80 -10.33
N THR A 510 -139.78 -11.17 -11.22
CA THR A 510 -139.96 -10.53 -12.54
C THR A 510 -140.34 -9.05 -12.46
N ASP A 511 -140.81 -8.56 -11.32
CA ASP A 511 -141.21 -7.18 -11.09
C ASP A 511 -140.08 -6.38 -10.42
N GLY A 512 -138.94 -7.02 -10.14
CA GLY A 512 -137.74 -6.42 -9.54
C GLY A 512 -137.71 -6.42 -8.01
N ASN A 513 -138.69 -7.04 -7.33
CA ASN A 513 -138.71 -7.10 -5.88
C ASN A 513 -137.66 -8.10 -5.37
N LYS A 514 -136.92 -7.73 -4.31
CA LYS A 514 -135.96 -8.63 -3.64
C LYS A 514 -136.68 -9.79 -2.95
N ILE A 515 -136.31 -11.03 -3.27
CA ILE A 515 -136.94 -12.26 -2.75
C ILE A 515 -135.98 -13.17 -1.96
N SER A 516 -134.67 -12.89 -1.96
CA SER A 516 -133.70 -13.49 -1.04
C SER A 516 -132.56 -12.49 -0.79
N ASP A 517 -131.79 -12.69 0.27
CA ASP A 517 -130.66 -11.81 0.57
C ASP A 517 -129.54 -11.88 -0.46
N ASP A 518 -129.02 -10.71 -0.78
CA ASP A 518 -127.90 -10.51 -1.68
C ASP A 518 -126.66 -11.22 -1.10
N VAL A 519 -125.85 -11.86 -1.95
CA VAL A 519 -124.57 -12.46 -1.54
C VAL A 519 -123.45 -11.60 -2.11
N VAL A 520 -122.69 -10.97 -1.22
CA VAL A 520 -121.51 -10.18 -1.57
C VAL A 520 -120.26 -11.08 -1.49
N LYS A 521 -119.43 -11.05 -2.53
CA LYS A 521 -118.09 -11.63 -2.54
C LYS A 521 -117.08 -10.51 -2.77
N SER A 522 -115.93 -10.57 -2.11
CA SER A 522 -114.82 -9.63 -2.20
C SER A 522 -113.54 -10.37 -2.59
N GLY A 523 -112.66 -9.71 -3.34
CA GLY A 523 -111.39 -10.25 -3.83
C GLY A 523 -110.53 -9.14 -4.45
N ASN A 524 -109.32 -9.47 -4.89
CA ASN A 524 -108.45 -8.52 -5.61
C ASN A 524 -108.77 -8.53 -7.10
N VAL A 525 -108.44 -7.45 -7.81
CA VAL A 525 -108.60 -7.35 -9.27
C VAL A 525 -107.85 -8.52 -9.94
N GLY A 526 -108.58 -9.33 -10.70
CA GLY A 526 -108.06 -10.54 -11.36
C GLY A 526 -108.31 -11.85 -10.60
N ASP A 527 -108.63 -11.83 -9.30
CA ASP A 527 -109.11 -13.03 -8.58
C ASP A 527 -110.41 -13.53 -9.23
N SER A 528 -110.66 -14.85 -9.20
CA SER A 528 -111.87 -15.43 -9.79
C SER A 528 -113.06 -15.41 -8.81
N TYR A 529 -114.26 -15.25 -9.35
CA TYR A 529 -115.51 -15.36 -8.60
C TYR A 529 -116.52 -16.27 -9.30
N THR A 530 -117.41 -16.83 -8.47
CA THR A 530 -118.62 -17.54 -8.89
C THR A 530 -119.78 -17.02 -8.06
N ALA A 531 -120.83 -16.52 -8.71
CA ALA A 531 -122.13 -16.29 -8.09
C ALA A 531 -122.98 -17.57 -8.21
N GLU A 532 -123.80 -17.85 -7.20
CA GLU A 532 -124.54 -19.12 -7.10
C GLU A 532 -126.05 -18.87 -7.17
N GLN A 533 -126.75 -19.66 -8.00
CA GLN A 533 -128.21 -19.61 -8.05
C GLN A 533 -128.81 -20.25 -6.79
N LYS A 534 -129.76 -19.56 -6.14
CA LYS A 534 -130.51 -20.11 -5.00
C LYS A 534 -131.79 -20.82 -5.45
N THR A 535 -132.22 -21.84 -4.71
CA THR A 535 -133.59 -22.36 -4.76
C THR A 535 -134.44 -21.55 -3.78
N ILE A 536 -135.51 -20.91 -4.26
CA ILE A 536 -136.33 -19.99 -3.46
C ILE A 536 -137.78 -20.51 -3.43
N ALA A 537 -138.30 -20.80 -2.25
CA ALA A 537 -139.64 -21.39 -2.10
C ALA A 537 -140.74 -20.46 -2.64
N GLY A 538 -141.66 -21.01 -3.43
CA GLY A 538 -142.75 -20.25 -4.06
C GLY A 538 -142.37 -19.52 -5.37
N TYR A 539 -141.12 -19.65 -5.84
CA TYR A 539 -140.63 -19.04 -7.06
C TYR A 539 -139.90 -20.06 -7.95
N THR A 540 -139.98 -19.90 -9.26
CA THR A 540 -139.24 -20.71 -10.25
C THR A 540 -138.22 -19.81 -10.95
N PHE A 541 -136.96 -20.26 -11.07
CA PHE A 541 -135.93 -19.49 -11.75
C PHE A 541 -136.28 -19.25 -13.23
N LYS A 542 -136.03 -18.03 -13.70
CA LYS A 542 -136.30 -17.61 -15.09
C LYS A 542 -135.00 -17.41 -15.86
N GLU A 543 -134.15 -16.50 -15.41
CA GLU A 543 -132.93 -16.10 -16.10
C GLU A 543 -131.92 -15.46 -15.13
N VAL A 544 -130.64 -15.44 -15.52
CA VAL A 544 -129.60 -14.66 -14.84
C VAL A 544 -129.16 -13.52 -15.74
N GLN A 545 -129.04 -12.33 -15.17
CA GLN A 545 -128.53 -11.14 -15.84
C GLN A 545 -127.16 -10.79 -15.24
N GLY A 546 -126.15 -10.60 -16.11
CA GLY A 546 -124.74 -10.53 -15.71
C GLY A 546 -124.05 -11.90 -15.69
N SER A 547 -122.73 -11.91 -15.50
CA SER A 547 -121.91 -13.12 -15.59
C SER A 547 -121.82 -13.85 -14.24
N ALA A 548 -122.42 -15.04 -14.16
CA ALA A 548 -122.39 -15.88 -12.96
C ALA A 548 -120.98 -16.41 -12.59
N THR A 549 -120.03 -16.37 -13.52
CA THR A 549 -118.60 -16.59 -13.26
C THR A 549 -117.78 -15.50 -13.94
N GLY A 550 -116.64 -15.15 -13.36
CA GLY A 550 -115.76 -14.13 -13.91
C GLY A 550 -114.54 -13.88 -13.04
N THR A 551 -113.87 -12.76 -13.28
CA THR A 551 -112.84 -12.22 -12.40
C THR A 551 -113.29 -10.87 -11.83
N PHE A 552 -112.86 -10.58 -10.60
CA PHE A 552 -113.06 -9.29 -9.95
C PHE A 552 -112.42 -8.18 -10.81
N THR A 553 -113.19 -7.13 -11.08
CA THR A 553 -112.70 -5.89 -11.69
C THR A 553 -112.41 -4.83 -10.62
N ASP A 554 -111.81 -3.71 -11.01
CA ASP A 554 -111.72 -2.50 -10.17
C ASP A 554 -113.11 -1.91 -9.85
N GLN A 555 -114.06 -2.10 -10.77
CA GLN A 555 -115.47 -1.76 -10.58
C GLN A 555 -116.25 -2.88 -9.89
N ALA A 556 -117.23 -2.51 -9.06
CA ALA A 556 -118.17 -3.45 -8.46
C ALA A 556 -119.09 -4.09 -9.52
N GLN A 557 -119.37 -5.38 -9.37
CA GLN A 557 -120.10 -6.18 -10.34
C GLN A 557 -121.43 -6.66 -9.74
N THR A 558 -122.47 -6.84 -10.56
CA THR A 558 -123.77 -7.36 -10.09
C THR A 558 -124.23 -8.53 -10.97
N VAL A 559 -124.66 -9.61 -10.33
CA VAL A 559 -125.28 -10.78 -10.97
C VAL A 559 -126.70 -10.91 -10.44
N THR A 560 -127.70 -10.73 -11.28
CA THR A 560 -129.11 -10.74 -10.86
C THR A 560 -129.79 -12.01 -11.33
N TYR A 561 -130.14 -12.90 -10.40
CA TYR A 561 -130.99 -14.05 -10.64
C TYR A 561 -132.46 -13.62 -10.55
N ILE A 562 -133.19 -13.77 -11.66
CA ILE A 562 -134.59 -13.39 -11.80
C ILE A 562 -135.47 -14.63 -11.73
N TYR A 563 -136.55 -14.55 -10.98
CA TYR A 563 -137.48 -15.66 -10.74
C TYR A 563 -138.93 -15.26 -11.02
N THR A 564 -139.74 -16.19 -11.52
CA THR A 564 -141.18 -16.04 -11.69
C THR A 564 -141.91 -16.58 -10.47
N LYS A 565 -142.89 -15.85 -9.95
CA LYS A 565 -143.72 -16.29 -8.81
C LYS A 565 -144.64 -17.43 -9.22
N ASN A 566 -144.73 -18.48 -8.42
CA ASN A 566 -145.55 -19.64 -8.75
C ASN A 566 -147.02 -19.36 -8.40
N ASN A 567 -147.91 -19.42 -9.40
CA ASN A 567 -149.35 -19.32 -9.19
C ASN A 567 -149.87 -20.58 -8.49
N VAL A 568 -150.40 -20.42 -7.27
CA VAL A 568 -150.94 -21.52 -6.46
C VAL A 568 -152.46 -21.42 -6.32
N THR A 569 -153.18 -22.33 -6.96
CA THR A 569 -154.60 -22.59 -6.71
C THR A 569 -154.74 -23.42 -5.41
N PRO A 570 -155.59 -23.03 -4.44
CA PRO A 570 -155.57 -23.66 -3.12
C PRO A 570 -156.43 -24.93 -3.04
N SER A 571 -155.86 -26.05 -2.57
CA SER A 571 -156.64 -27.22 -2.13
C SER A 571 -155.97 -28.01 -0.99
N THR A 572 -156.68 -28.08 0.14
CA THR A 572 -156.82 -29.25 1.05
C THR A 572 -155.59 -30.03 1.57
N LYS A 573 -155.31 -29.85 2.87
CA LYS A 573 -154.90 -30.86 3.88
C LYS A 573 -155.83 -32.13 3.85
N PRO A 574 -155.54 -33.29 4.50
CA PRO A 574 -154.51 -33.57 5.52
C PRO A 574 -153.83 -34.98 5.49
N ASN A 575 -153.09 -35.27 6.57
CA ASN A 575 -152.57 -36.57 7.05
C ASN A 575 -151.45 -37.24 6.22
N ASP A 576 -150.60 -38.13 6.74
CA ASP A 576 -150.08 -38.51 8.09
C ASP A 576 -149.50 -39.93 7.86
N HIS A 577 -148.18 -40.10 7.92
CA HIS A 577 -147.58 -41.28 8.54
C HIS A 577 -146.08 -41.13 8.79
N SER A 578 -145.62 -41.94 9.74
CA SER A 578 -144.25 -42.18 10.18
C SER A 578 -143.29 -42.66 9.08
N ASP A 579 -141.99 -42.38 9.24
CA ASP A 579 -141.06 -43.39 9.76
C ASP A 579 -139.68 -42.79 10.09
N ALA A 580 -138.98 -43.47 10.99
CA ALA A 580 -137.56 -43.30 11.31
C ALA A 580 -136.85 -44.65 11.02
N PRO A 581 -135.51 -44.77 11.14
CA PRO A 581 -134.46 -43.78 11.34
C PRO A 581 -133.38 -43.87 10.23
N GLU A 582 -132.23 -43.23 10.43
CA GLU A 582 -130.87 -43.83 10.35
C GLU A 582 -129.81 -42.81 9.89
N SER A 583 -128.77 -42.64 10.72
CA SER A 583 -127.49 -42.06 10.31
C SER A 583 -126.40 -42.69 11.16
N SER A 584 -125.50 -43.42 10.50
CA SER A 584 -124.58 -44.36 11.12
C SER A 584 -123.34 -43.70 11.72
N LYS A 585 -122.78 -44.35 12.74
CA LYS A 585 -121.48 -44.00 13.34
C LYS A 585 -120.34 -44.48 12.44
N GLY A 586 -119.32 -43.66 12.28
CA GLY A 586 -117.96 -44.05 11.87
C GLY A 586 -116.95 -43.16 12.61
N ASN A 587 -116.66 -43.43 13.87
CA ASN A 587 -115.68 -44.40 14.37
C ASN A 587 -114.25 -44.11 13.87
N GLY A 588 -113.44 -43.51 14.75
CA GLY A 588 -112.01 -43.36 14.53
C GLY A 588 -111.28 -44.68 14.79
N ASN A 589 -110.10 -44.84 14.20
CA ASN A 589 -109.26 -46.01 14.45
C ASN A 589 -107.80 -45.59 14.68
N LYS A 590 -107.26 -45.97 15.85
CA LYS A 590 -105.82 -45.98 16.10
C LYS A 590 -105.28 -47.39 15.84
N ASN A 591 -103.96 -47.48 15.70
CA ASN A 591 -103.16 -48.70 15.49
C ASN A 591 -103.14 -49.17 14.02
N ASN A 592 -101.97 -49.12 13.39
CA ASN A 592 -101.17 -50.34 13.36
C ASN A 592 -99.66 -50.07 13.23
N SER A 593 -98.88 -51.08 13.60
CA SER A 593 -97.43 -51.18 13.46
C SER A 593 -97.02 -51.79 12.10
N THR A 594 -95.71 -51.74 11.82
CA THR A 594 -94.82 -52.86 11.41
C THR A 594 -94.09 -52.73 10.06
N LEU A 595 -92.80 -53.12 10.06
CA LEU A 595 -91.88 -53.41 8.94
C LEU A 595 -91.51 -52.18 8.08
N GLU A 596 -90.29 -51.61 8.09
CA GLU A 596 -88.93 -52.05 8.45
C GLU A 596 -88.28 -53.13 7.56
N LYS A 597 -87.41 -52.69 6.63
CA LYS A 597 -86.11 -53.29 6.19
C LYS A 597 -85.55 -52.54 4.96
N LYS A 598 -84.24 -52.34 4.73
CA LYS A 598 -83.04 -52.75 5.49
C LYS A 598 -81.78 -51.95 5.05
N ASN A 599 -80.91 -51.55 6.01
CA ASN A 599 -79.44 -51.38 5.93
C ASN A 599 -78.80 -50.36 4.91
N THR A 600 -77.62 -49.75 5.17
CA THR A 600 -76.65 -49.89 6.29
C THR A 600 -75.80 -48.62 6.53
N LEU A 601 -75.59 -48.31 7.82
CA LEU A 601 -74.42 -47.63 8.43
C LEU A 601 -73.24 -48.65 8.61
N PRO A 602 -72.08 -48.41 9.28
CA PRO A 602 -71.61 -47.28 10.13
C PRO A 602 -70.19 -46.73 9.71
N GLN A 603 -69.54 -45.71 10.31
CA GLN A 603 -69.18 -45.42 11.73
C GLN A 603 -68.32 -46.55 12.37
N THR A 604 -67.32 -46.37 13.23
CA THR A 604 -66.78 -45.29 14.11
C THR A 604 -65.22 -45.23 13.95
N GLY A 605 -64.37 -44.47 14.65
CA GLY A 605 -64.42 -43.70 15.90
C GLY A 605 -63.66 -44.40 17.04
N ASP A 606 -62.49 -43.84 17.40
CA ASP A 606 -61.70 -43.91 18.65
C ASP A 606 -61.13 -45.31 19.10
N ASP A 607 -60.11 -45.51 19.98
CA ASP A 607 -59.22 -44.62 20.75
C ASP A 607 -57.97 -45.36 21.36
N LYS A 608 -56.94 -44.62 21.83
CA LYS A 608 -55.85 -44.94 22.83
C LYS A 608 -54.71 -45.97 22.58
N GLY A 609 -53.51 -45.63 23.09
CA GLY A 609 -52.73 -46.57 23.96
C GLY A 609 -51.20 -46.70 23.74
N LEU A 610 -50.40 -46.15 24.67
CA LEU A 610 -48.91 -46.18 24.79
C LEU A 610 -48.18 -47.53 24.54
N SER A 611 -46.92 -47.51 24.05
CA SER A 611 -45.68 -47.69 24.88
C SER A 611 -44.35 -48.00 24.13
N MET A 612 -43.28 -47.32 24.55
CA MET A 612 -41.82 -47.64 24.59
C MET A 612 -40.91 -48.04 23.37
N ILE A 613 -39.95 -47.12 23.08
CA ILE A 613 -38.44 -47.23 22.97
C ILE A 613 -37.76 -48.08 21.85
N GLU A 614 -36.67 -47.50 21.32
CA GLU A 614 -35.57 -48.01 20.43
C GLU A 614 -35.88 -48.00 18.91
N MET A 615 -35.10 -47.33 18.04
CA MET A 615 -33.64 -47.39 17.95
C MET A 615 -33.00 -46.11 17.32
N ILE A 616 -31.66 -46.04 17.36
CA ILE A 616 -30.81 -44.88 17.06
C ILE A 616 -30.39 -44.76 15.58
N SER A 617 -30.48 -43.57 15.00
CA SER A 617 -29.46 -42.92 14.14
C SER A 617 -30.03 -41.60 13.56
N GLY A 618 -29.32 -40.48 13.47
CA GLY A 618 -27.92 -40.21 13.77
C GLY A 618 -27.15 -39.77 12.53
N LEU A 619 -27.20 -38.47 12.19
CA LEU A 619 -26.19 -37.74 11.40
C LEU A 619 -26.55 -36.24 11.29
N PHE A 620 -26.32 -35.50 12.39
CA PHE A 620 -26.05 -34.06 12.31
C PHE A 620 -24.52 -33.87 12.24
N LEU A 621 -24.09 -32.76 11.61
CA LEU A 621 -22.71 -32.24 11.53
C LEU A 621 -21.75 -32.85 10.48
N ILE A 622 -21.91 -32.36 9.25
CA ILE A 622 -20.81 -31.92 8.36
C ILE A 622 -21.28 -30.52 7.90
N PHE A 623 -20.55 -29.41 7.99
CA PHE A 623 -19.12 -29.16 7.75
C PHE A 623 -18.54 -28.13 8.74
N GLY A 624 -17.44 -28.50 9.41
CA GLY A 624 -16.63 -27.60 10.24
C GLY A 624 -15.14 -27.79 9.95
N THR A 625 -14.70 -27.54 8.72
CA THR A 625 -13.38 -27.98 8.21
C THR A 625 -12.52 -26.88 7.56
N ILE A 626 -12.78 -25.58 7.84
CA ILE A 626 -12.02 -24.45 7.23
C ILE A 626 -11.50 -23.44 8.28
N VAL A 627 -11.05 -23.90 9.46
CA VAL A 627 -10.29 -23.06 10.43
C VAL A 627 -9.09 -23.79 11.04
N MET A 628 -8.70 -24.98 10.51
CA MET A 628 -7.61 -25.77 11.10
C MET A 628 -6.55 -26.28 10.10
N ILE A 629 -6.26 -25.47 9.08
CA ILE A 629 -4.89 -25.41 8.54
C ILE A 629 -4.17 -24.27 9.28
N LEU A 630 -2.83 -24.33 9.36
CA LEU A 630 -1.91 -23.22 9.69
C LEU A 630 -1.43 -23.00 11.15
N PHE A 631 -1.56 -23.93 12.09
CA PHE A 631 -0.74 -23.89 13.33
C PHE A 631 -0.16 -25.23 13.79
N LYS A 632 1.20 -25.33 13.78
CA LYS A 632 2.06 -26.51 14.06
C LYS A 632 2.02 -27.58 12.93
N ARG A 633 3.09 -28.27 12.49
CA ARG A 633 4.57 -28.35 12.73
C ARG A 633 5.17 -29.18 11.54
N LYS A 634 6.47 -29.21 11.16
CA LYS A 634 7.64 -28.32 11.33
C LYS A 634 8.89 -28.97 10.63
N ARG A 635 9.57 -28.26 9.70
CA ARG A 635 10.87 -28.59 9.03
C ARG A 635 10.92 -29.82 8.11
N GLN A 636 11.40 -29.62 6.88
CA GLN A 636 12.57 -30.34 6.33
C GLN A 636 13.10 -29.63 5.08
N ASP A 637 14.15 -28.83 5.27
CA ASP A 637 15.45 -28.87 4.58
C ASP A 637 16.44 -28.01 5.40
#